data_AF-A0AA43J8I6-F1
#
_entry.id   AF-A0AA43J8I6-F1
#
_cell.length_a   1.000
_cell.length_b   1.000
_cell.length_c   1.000
_cell.angle_alpha   90.00
_cell.angle_beta   90.00
_cell.angle_gamma   90.00
#
_symmetry.space_group_name_H-M   'P 1'
#
loop_
_entity.id
_entity.type
_entity.pdbx_description
1 polymer ?
#
loop_
_entity_poly.entity_id
_entity_poly.type
_entity_poly.pdbx_seq_one_letter_code
_entity_poly.pdbx_strand_id
1 'polypeptide(L)'
;MRCSSDLRQRVVDFVRGGGSKAEAARRFQVGEASVYRWLKPGGVAYKRPGPQRPHKLDWGALRRHVEDHPDRTQAERARHFQVSRSLLSKIAETWWEPT
;
A
#
# COMPACT_ATOMS: atom_id res chain seq x y z
N MET A 1 3.47 18.41 -5.13
CA MET A 1 2.30 19.31 -4.97
C MET A 1 1.08 18.48 -4.62
N ARG A 2 0.45 18.71 -3.45
CA ARG A 2 -0.80 18.02 -3.07
C ARG A 2 -1.96 18.78 -3.73
N CYS A 3 -2.50 18.26 -4.82
CA CYS A 3 -3.76 18.77 -5.36
C CYS A 3 -4.92 18.02 -4.69
N SER A 4 -5.90 18.76 -4.17
CA SER A 4 -7.15 18.20 -3.62
C SER A 4 -7.80 17.27 -4.65
N SER A 5 -8.36 16.15 -4.19
CA SER A 5 -9.03 15.16 -5.05
C SER A 5 -10.17 15.76 -5.87
N ASP A 6 -10.92 16.69 -5.28
CA ASP A 6 -12.01 17.43 -5.94
C ASP A 6 -11.55 18.18 -7.20
N LEU A 7 -10.43 18.91 -7.14
CA LEU A 7 -9.89 19.64 -8.30
C LEU A 7 -9.58 18.70 -9.48
N ARG A 8 -8.99 17.53 -9.18
CA ARG A 8 -8.65 16.54 -10.22
C ARG A 8 -9.89 15.98 -10.87
N GLN A 9 -10.92 15.71 -10.07
CA GLN A 9 -12.20 15.18 -10.54
C GLN A 9 -12.86 16.18 -11.49
N ARG A 10 -12.98 17.45 -11.08
CA ARG A 10 -13.55 18.53 -11.93
C ARG A 10 -12.83 18.70 -13.25
N VAL A 11 -11.49 18.62 -13.24
CA VAL A 11 -10.67 18.72 -14.47
C VAL A 11 -10.94 17.53 -15.40
N VAL A 12 -11.03 16.33 -14.85
CA VAL A 12 -11.32 15.12 -15.65
C VAL A 12 -12.75 15.14 -16.20
N ASP A 13 -13.73 15.56 -15.41
CA ASP A 13 -15.13 15.66 -15.84
C ASP A 13 -15.30 16.70 -16.95
N PHE A 14 -14.60 17.84 -16.86
CA PHE A 14 -14.58 18.86 -17.91
C PHE A 14 -14.03 18.31 -19.24
N VAL A 15 -12.91 17.56 -19.20
CA VAL A 15 -12.32 16.97 -20.41
C VAL A 15 -13.21 15.85 -20.98
N ARG A 16 -13.86 15.06 -20.11
CA ARG A 16 -14.83 14.03 -20.54
C ARG A 16 -16.11 14.63 -21.13
N GLY A 17 -16.50 15.82 -20.68
CA GLY A 17 -17.63 16.59 -21.21
C GLY A 17 -17.36 17.27 -22.56
N GLY A 18 -16.19 17.04 -23.18
CA GLY A 18 -15.83 17.59 -24.49
C GLY A 18 -14.85 18.77 -24.46
N GLY A 19 -14.41 19.19 -23.27
CA GLY A 19 -13.40 20.24 -23.13
C GLY A 19 -12.00 19.79 -23.55
N SER A 20 -11.21 20.71 -24.10
CA SER A 20 -9.81 20.42 -24.44
C SER A 20 -8.91 20.41 -23.20
N LYS A 21 -7.80 19.67 -23.27
CA LYS A 21 -6.81 19.55 -22.17
C LYS A 21 -6.14 20.89 -21.87
N ALA A 22 -5.81 21.65 -22.91
CA ALA A 22 -5.23 22.98 -22.80
C ALA A 22 -6.23 23.97 -22.20
N GLU A 23 -7.51 23.83 -22.55
CA GLU A 23 -8.57 24.66 -21.97
C GLU A 23 -8.80 24.33 -20.50
N ALA A 24 -8.81 23.05 -20.13
CA ALA A 24 -8.85 22.62 -18.74
C ALA A 24 -7.66 23.17 -17.94
N ALA A 25 -6.45 23.13 -18.50
CA ALA A 25 -5.26 23.67 -17.86
C ALA A 25 -5.39 25.17 -17.56
N ARG A 26 -5.86 25.96 -18.54
CA ARG A 26 -6.10 27.39 -18.38
C ARG A 26 -7.22 27.68 -17.38
N ARG A 27 -8.35 26.99 -17.50
CA ARG A 27 -9.55 27.21 -16.67
C ARG A 27 -9.33 26.88 -15.20
N PHE A 28 -8.60 25.80 -14.93
CA PHE A 28 -8.33 25.34 -13.56
C PHE A 28 -6.96 25.80 -13.03
N GLN A 29 -6.22 26.62 -13.80
CA GLN A 29 -4.87 27.11 -13.47
C GLN A 29 -3.90 25.98 -13.07
N VAL A 30 -3.96 24.86 -13.79
CA VAL A 30 -3.10 23.69 -13.59
C VAL A 30 -2.17 23.53 -14.78
N GLY A 31 -0.95 23.04 -14.55
CA GLY A 31 -0.05 22.73 -15.66
C GLY A 31 -0.62 21.62 -16.55
N GLU A 32 -0.46 21.74 -17.87
CA GLU A 32 -0.97 20.75 -18.83
C GLU A 32 -0.49 19.32 -18.51
N ALA A 33 0.78 19.18 -18.09
CA ALA A 33 1.33 17.89 -17.65
C ALA A 33 0.52 17.23 -16.52
N SER A 34 -0.08 18.02 -15.63
CA SER A 34 -0.95 17.49 -14.57
C SER A 34 -2.27 16.98 -15.13
N VAL A 35 -2.85 17.69 -16.11
CA VAL A 35 -4.06 17.26 -16.81
C VAL A 35 -3.83 15.92 -17.52
N TYR A 36 -2.73 15.79 -18.26
CA TYR A 36 -2.34 14.53 -18.90
C TYR A 36 -2.19 13.39 -17.88
N ARG A 37 -1.57 13.67 -16.72
CA ARG A 37 -1.39 12.67 -15.66
C ARG A 37 -2.73 12.23 -15.04
N TRP A 38 -3.70 13.12 -14.89
CA TRP A 38 -5.01 12.79 -14.31
C TRP A 38 -5.92 12.04 -15.27
N LEU A 39 -5.75 12.23 -16.58
CA LEU A 39 -6.47 11.48 -17.62
C LEU A 39 -5.99 10.03 -17.77
N LYS A 40 -4.77 9.72 -17.32
CA LYS A 40 -4.30 8.33 -17.31
C LYS A 40 -5.13 7.49 -16.33
N PRO A 41 -5.41 6.21 -16.65
CA PRO A 41 -6.10 5.30 -15.75
C PRO A 41 -5.36 5.24 -14.40
N GLY A 42 -6.08 5.54 -13.31
CA GLY A 42 -5.51 5.64 -11.95
C GLY A 42 -4.89 6.99 -11.57
N GLY A 43 -4.95 8.01 -12.44
CA GLY A 43 -4.41 9.35 -12.16
C GLY A 43 -5.23 10.20 -11.18
N VAL A 44 -6.53 9.94 -11.09
CA VAL A 44 -7.45 10.58 -10.14
C VAL A 44 -7.33 9.96 -8.75
N ALA A 45 -7.15 8.63 -8.70
CA ALA A 45 -6.90 7.92 -7.47
C ALA A 45 -5.56 8.37 -6.87
N TYR A 46 -5.63 9.08 -5.75
CA TYR A 46 -4.44 9.37 -4.97
C TYR A 46 -3.85 8.04 -4.47
N LYS A 47 -2.81 7.54 -5.15
CA LYS A 47 -1.97 6.48 -4.60
C LYS A 47 -1.14 7.12 -3.48
N ARG A 48 -1.39 6.73 -2.23
CA ARG A 48 -0.52 7.10 -1.11
C ARG A 48 0.92 6.68 -1.49
N PRO A 49 1.89 7.61 -1.51
CA PRO A 49 3.30 7.25 -1.52
C PRO A 49 3.63 6.74 -0.12
N GLY A 50 3.22 5.51 0.16
CA GLY A 50 3.44 4.82 1.42
C GLY A 50 3.65 3.34 1.14
N PRO A 51 4.30 2.60 2.06
CA PRO A 51 4.52 1.18 1.89
C PRO A 51 3.19 0.47 1.59
N GLN A 52 3.11 -0.16 0.42
CA GLN A 52 1.88 -0.81 -0.06
C GLN A 52 1.60 -2.14 0.67
N ARG A 53 2.54 -2.62 1.49
CA ARG A 53 2.43 -3.89 2.20
C ARG A 53 2.36 -3.64 3.69
N PRO A 54 1.29 -4.06 4.39
CA PRO A 54 1.35 -4.15 5.83
C PRO A 54 2.39 -5.21 6.21
N HIS A 55 3.42 -4.83 6.97
CA HIS A 55 4.38 -5.75 7.58
C HIS A 55 3.77 -6.55 8.77
N LYS A 56 2.44 -6.71 8.80
CA LYS A 56 1.78 -7.46 9.87
C LYS A 56 1.85 -8.95 9.52
N LEU A 57 2.81 -9.63 10.16
CA LEU A 57 2.82 -11.07 10.27
C LEU A 57 1.47 -11.54 10.83
N ASP A 58 0.83 -12.49 10.16
CA ASP A 58 -0.42 -13.07 10.65
C ASP A 58 -0.12 -14.02 11.82
N TRP A 59 -0.49 -13.58 13.02
CA TRP A 59 -0.21 -14.29 14.27
C TRP A 59 -0.95 -15.64 14.36
N GLY A 60 -2.15 -15.73 13.79
CA GLY A 60 -2.94 -16.96 13.78
C GLY A 60 -2.32 -18.01 12.87
N ALA A 61 -1.86 -17.59 11.68
CA ALA A 61 -1.15 -18.46 10.76
C ALA A 61 0.18 -18.94 11.34
N LEU A 62 0.91 -18.08 12.06
CA LEU A 62 2.15 -18.48 12.74
C LEU A 62 1.88 -19.53 13.84
N ARG A 63 0.87 -19.30 14.69
CA ARG A 63 0.51 -20.25 15.77
C ARG A 63 0.17 -21.62 15.22
N ARG A 64 -0.73 -21.66 14.22
CA ARG A 64 -1.14 -22.90 13.57
C ARG A 64 0.04 -23.62 12.92
N HIS A 65 0.97 -22.88 12.31
CA HIS A 65 2.18 -23.47 11.72
C HIS A 65 3.16 -23.99 12.78
N VAL A 66 3.20 -23.38 13.98
CA VAL A 66 3.96 -23.89 15.14
C VAL A 66 3.38 -25.19 15.65
N GLU A 67 2.05 -25.27 15.77
CA GLU A 67 1.33 -26.47 16.21
C GLU A 67 1.41 -27.62 15.20
N ASP A 68 1.28 -27.35 13.90
CA ASP A 68 1.28 -28.37 12.83
C ASP A 68 2.68 -28.96 12.56
N HIS A 69 3.73 -28.21 12.91
CA HIS A 69 5.11 -28.59 12.62
C HIS A 69 6.04 -28.33 13.81
N PRO A 70 5.88 -28.99 14.97
CA PRO A 70 6.69 -28.72 16.15
C PRO A 70 8.20 -28.88 15.90
N ASP A 71 8.59 -29.82 15.05
CA ASP A 71 10.00 -30.11 14.71
C ASP A 71 10.69 -29.06 13.81
N ARG A 72 9.96 -28.10 13.24
CA ARG A 72 10.59 -27.09 12.37
C ARG A 72 11.34 -26.05 13.17
N THR A 73 12.56 -25.77 12.72
CA THR A 73 13.42 -24.77 13.33
C THR A 73 12.90 -23.35 13.09
N GLN A 74 13.26 -22.40 13.97
CA GLN A 74 12.91 -20.98 13.80
C GLN A 74 13.39 -20.42 12.45
N ALA A 75 14.51 -20.93 11.91
CA ALA A 75 15.05 -20.50 10.62
C ALA A 75 14.16 -20.92 9.45
N GLU A 76 13.61 -22.13 9.47
CA GLU A 76 12.70 -22.62 8.43
C GLU A 76 11.35 -21.88 8.47
N ARG A 77 10.86 -21.57 9.67
CA ARG A 77 9.66 -20.76 9.86
C ARG A 77 9.86 -19.32 9.37
N ALA A 78 11.03 -18.73 9.64
CA ALA A 78 11.37 -17.39 9.15
C ALA A 78 11.35 -17.33 7.61
N ARG A 79 11.88 -18.37 6.95
CA ARG A 79 11.83 -18.50 5.49
C ARG A 79 10.40 -18.66 4.98
N HIS A 80 9.57 -19.44 5.66
CA HIS A 80 8.17 -19.67 5.28
C HIS A 80 7.33 -18.38 5.34
N PHE A 81 7.48 -17.60 6.42
CA PHE A 81 6.75 -16.35 6.61
C PHE A 81 7.45 -15.11 6.04
N GLN A 82 8.63 -15.27 5.41
CA GLN A 82 9.48 -14.19 4.90
C GLN A 82 9.77 -13.10 5.95
N VAL A 83 9.93 -13.51 7.21
CA VAL A 83 10.23 -12.63 8.34
C VAL A 83 11.66 -12.84 8.84
N SER A 84 12.18 -11.86 9.59
CA SER A 84 13.49 -11.99 10.22
C SER A 84 13.47 -13.02 11.35
N ARG A 85 14.53 -13.81 11.47
CA ARG A 85 14.71 -14.77 12.59
C ARG A 85 14.57 -14.08 13.95
N SER A 86 15.11 -12.87 14.09
CA SER A 86 15.02 -12.08 15.33
C SER A 86 13.58 -11.74 15.72
N LEU A 87 12.68 -11.56 14.75
CA LEU A 87 11.26 -11.36 15.04
C LEU A 87 10.65 -12.64 15.64
N LEU A 88 10.94 -13.81 15.05
CA LEU A 88 10.48 -15.10 15.59
C LEU A 88 11.06 -15.44 16.95
N SER A 89 12.33 -15.09 17.22
CA SER A 89 12.93 -15.30 18.55
C SER A 89 12.23 -14.44 19.61
N LYS A 90 12.01 -13.15 19.34
CA LYS A 90 11.23 -12.27 20.24
C LYS A 90 9.81 -12.79 20.51
N ILE A 91 9.19 -13.37 19.49
CA ILE A 91 7.87 -13.99 19.61
C ILE A 91 7.97 -15.22 20.49
N ALA A 92 8.87 -16.16 20.22
CA ALA A 92 9.06 -17.34 21.07
C ALA A 92 9.31 -16.96 22.53
N GLU A 93 10.12 -15.92 22.81
CA GLU A 93 10.34 -15.38 24.15
C GLU A 93 9.07 -14.83 24.80
N THR A 94 8.23 -14.11 24.04
CA THR A 94 6.95 -13.57 24.54
C THR A 94 5.91 -14.66 24.82
N TRP A 95 6.00 -15.80 24.14
CA TRP A 95 5.05 -16.91 24.24
C TRP A 95 5.48 -18.00 25.24
N TRP A 96 6.74 -17.98 25.67
CA TRP A 96 7.36 -18.96 26.56
C TRP A 96 7.71 -18.35 27.93
N GLU A 97 6.94 -17.38 28.43
CA GLU A 97 7.04 -17.01 29.85
C GLU A 97 6.19 -18.01 30.66
N PRO A 98 6.78 -18.99 31.38
CA PRO A 98 6.04 -19.66 32.43
C PRO A 98 5.78 -18.63 33.53
N THR A 99 4.51 -18.46 33.91
CA THR A 99 4.18 -17.80 35.17
C THR A 99 4.61 -18.67 36.34
#